data_AF-A0AAF0VMS1-F1
#
_entry.id   AF-A0AAF0VMS1-F1
#
_cell.length_a   1.000
_cell.length_b   1.000
_cell.length_c   1.000
_cell.angle_alpha   90.00
_cell.angle_beta   90.00
_cell.angle_gamma   90.00
#
_symmetry.space_group_name_H-M   'P 1'
#
loop_
_entity.id
_entity.type
_entity.pdbx_description
1 polymer ?
#
loop_
_entity_poly.entity_id
_entity_poly.type
_entity_poly.pdbx_seq_one_letter_code
_entity_poly.pdbx_strand_id
1 'polypeptide(L)' 'MTTPTEISVAGVPWPTYKALALIIGALVLVVVGLATASLGPAVLTAAGTATLVWLAGGISARR' A
#
# COMPACT_ATOMS: atom_id res chain seq x y z
N MET A 1 -5.11 -17.06 19.48
CA MET A 1 -5.77 -15.88 18.88
C MET A 1 -5.28 -15.75 17.46
N THR A 2 -6.15 -15.92 16.46
CA THR A 2 -5.82 -15.61 15.06
C THR A 2 -6.07 -14.13 14.84
N THR A 3 -5.07 -13.40 14.36
CA THR A 3 -5.24 -11.97 14.04
C THR A 3 -6.18 -11.84 12.84
N PRO A 4 -7.19 -10.95 12.87
CA PRO A 4 -8.05 -10.68 11.72
C PRO A 4 -7.22 -10.22 10.52
N THR A 5 -7.35 -10.90 9.38
CA THR A 5 -6.62 -10.62 8.14
C THR A 5 -7.43 -9.79 7.13
N GLU A 6 -8.65 -9.43 7.49
CA GLU A 6 -9.57 -8.66 6.65
C GLU A 6 -10.13 -7.44 7.38
N ILE A 7 -10.46 -6.42 6.60
CA ILE A 7 -11.16 -5.20 7.03
C ILE A 7 -12.37 -4.98 6.13
N SER A 8 -13.48 -4.50 6.69
CA SER A 8 -14.64 -4.13 5.87
C SER A 8 -14.42 -2.74 5.26
N VAL A 9 -14.47 -2.66 3.92
CA VAL A 9 -14.39 -1.40 3.17
C VAL A 9 -15.66 -1.26 2.36
N ALA A 10 -16.52 -0.31 2.73
CA ALA A 10 -17.84 -0.11 2.10
C ALA A 10 -18.69 -1.39 2.00
N GLY A 11 -18.64 -2.24 3.03
CA GLY A 11 -19.35 -3.52 3.08
C GLY A 11 -18.65 -4.67 2.34
N VAL A 12 -17.54 -4.42 1.64
CA VAL A 12 -16.74 -5.45 0.97
C VAL A 12 -15.58 -5.88 1.88
N PRO A 13 -15.42 -7.18 2.18
CA PRO A 13 -14.26 -7.66 2.92
C PRO A 13 -13.01 -7.48 2.05
N TRP A 14 -12.05 -6.72 2.58
CA TRP A 14 -10.78 -6.44 1.96
C TRP A 14 -9.66 -7.08 2.77
N PRO A 15 -8.71 -7.78 2.12
CA PRO A 15 -7.49 -8.18 2.79
C PRO A 15 -6.72 -6.96 3.34
N THR A 16 -6.27 -7.03 4.59
CA THR A 16 -5.55 -5.94 5.28
C THR A 16 -4.32 -5.45 4.51
N TYR A 17 -3.62 -6.35 3.80
CA TYR A 17 -2.43 -6.01 3.03
C TYR A 17 -2.70 -5.01 1.89
N LYS A 18 -3.93 -4.97 1.35
CA LYS A 18 -4.30 -3.97 0.33
C LYS A 18 -4.35 -2.56 0.92
N ALA A 19 -4.90 -2.40 2.12
CA ALA A 19 -4.91 -1.12 2.81
C ALA A 19 -3.51 -0.67 3.21
N LEU A 20 -2.67 -1.59 3.70
CA LEU A 20 -1.27 -1.31 4.00
C LEU A 20 -0.50 -0.85 2.76
N ALA A 21 -0.72 -1.47 1.60
CA ALA A 21 -0.11 -1.05 0.35
C ALA A 21 -0.47 0.40 -0.02
N LEU A 22 -1.73 0.81 0.15
CA LEU A 22 -2.17 2.18 -0.11
C LEU A 22 -1.60 3.18 0.89
N ILE A 23 -1.58 2.84 2.19
CA ILE A 23 -1.02 3.70 3.24
C ILE A 23 0.47 3.95 2.98
N ILE A 24 1.23 2.89 2.67
CA ILE A 24 2.66 3.00 2.38
C ILE A 24 2.89 3.82 1.11
N GLY A 25 2.12 3.58 0.04
CA GLY A 25 2.20 4.38 -1.18
C GLY A 25 1.93 5.87 -0.94
N ALA A 26 0.89 6.20 -0.16
CA ALA A 26 0.58 7.58 0.21
C ALA A 26 1.70 8.23 1.04
N LEU A 27 2.30 7.49 1.96
CA LEU A 27 3.43 7.97 2.75
C LEU A 27 4.65 8.25 1.86
N VAL A 28 4.98 7.33 0.94
CA VAL A 28 6.08 7.51 -0.03
C VAL A 28 5.82 8.72 -0.92
N LEU A 29 4.59 8.93 -1.38
CA LEU A 29 4.21 10.09 -2.17
C LEU A 29 4.53 11.40 -1.42
N VAL A 30 4.11 11.50 -0.16
CA VAL A 30 4.34 12.69 0.68
C VAL A 30 5.83 12.88 0.93
N VAL A 31 6.55 11.83 1.34
CA VAL A 31 7.98 11.92 1.67
C VAL A 31 8.81 12.31 0.45
N VAL A 32 8.61 11.64 -0.69
CA VAL A 32 9.36 11.93 -1.92
C VAL A 32 8.96 13.28 -2.51
N GLY A 33 7.66 13.62 -2.47
CA GLY A 33 7.18 14.92 -2.92
C GLY A 33 7.80 16.08 -2.13
N LEU A 34 7.87 15.95 -0.80
CA LEU A 34 8.50 16.96 0.05
C LEU A 34 10.02 17.01 -0.12
N ALA A 35 10.68 15.85 -0.23
CA ALA A 35 12.14 15.77 -0.35
C ALA A 35 12.65 16.29 -1.71
N THR A 36 11.86 16.14 -2.78
CA THR A 36 12.27 16.49 -4.15
C THR A 36 11.59 17.73 -4.71
N ALA A 37 10.54 18.23 -4.05
CA ALA A 37 9.64 19.27 -4.56
C ALA A 37 9.10 18.97 -5.99
N SER A 38 8.96 17.69 -6.35
CA SER A 38 8.55 17.27 -7.69
C SER A 38 7.54 16.12 -7.66
N LEU A 39 6.43 16.29 -8.39
CA LEU A 39 5.37 15.28 -8.47
C LEU A 39 5.77 14.07 -9.34
N GLY A 40 6.65 14.26 -10.33
CA GLY A 40 7.09 13.19 -11.24
C GLY A 40 7.70 11.99 -10.51
N PRO A 41 8.83 12.14 -9.79
CA PRO A 41 9.43 11.06 -9.03
C PRO A 41 8.53 10.60 -7.87
N ALA A 42 7.77 11.51 -7.26
CA ALA A 42 6.89 11.18 -6.14
C ALA A 42 5.79 10.19 -6.52
N VAL A 43 5.07 10.42 -7.63
CA VAL A 43 4.00 9.53 -8.08
C VAL A 43 4.55 8.18 -8.53
N LEU A 44 5.66 8.16 -9.29
CA LEU A 44 6.26 6.91 -9.77
C LEU A 44 6.78 6.03 -8.63
N THR A 45 7.47 6.62 -7.65
CA THR A 45 7.99 5.88 -6.49
C THR A 45 6.86 5.42 -5.57
N ALA A 46 5.83 6.24 -5.33
CA ALA A 46 4.65 5.86 -4.56
C ALA A 46 3.88 4.69 -5.21
N ALA A 47 3.63 4.76 -6.52
CA ALA A 47 2.94 3.70 -7.25
C ALA A 47 3.76 2.40 -7.27
N GLY A 48 5.07 2.49 -7.50
CA GLY A 48 5.97 1.35 -7.46
C GLY A 48 6.00 0.67 -6.09
N THR A 49 6.17 1.44 -5.01
CA THR A 49 6.20 0.91 -3.64
C THR A 49 4.87 0.28 -3.23
N ALA A 50 3.73 0.94 -3.51
CA ALA A 50 2.41 0.36 -3.27
C ALA A 50 2.21 -0.97 -3.99
N THR A 51 2.64 -1.04 -5.27
CA THR A 51 2.55 -2.27 -6.06
C THR A 51 3.40 -3.40 -5.46
N LEU A 52 4.63 -3.11 -5.02
CA LEU A 52 5.49 -4.10 -4.38
C LEU A 52 4.90 -4.63 -3.08
N VAL A 53 4.36 -3.76 -2.22
CA VAL A 53 3.70 -4.17 -0.97
C VAL A 53 2.46 -5.02 -1.25
N TRP A 54 1.65 -4.62 -2.22
CA TRP A 54 0.47 -5.37 -2.63
C TRP A 54 0.82 -6.77 -3.15
N LEU A 55 1.85 -6.87 -4.00
CA LEU A 55 2.33 -8.15 -4.52
C LEU A 55 2.89 -9.03 -3.41
N ALA A 56 3.74 -8.48 -2.53
CA ALA A 56 4.31 -9.23 -1.40
C ALA A 56 3.20 -9.78 -0.49
N GLY A 57 2.24 -8.95 -0.09
CA GLY A 57 1.09 -9.38 0.71
C GLY A 57 0.23 -10.43 0.01
N GLY A 58 -0.04 -10.26 -1.30
CA GLY A 58 -0.80 -11.22 -2.10
C GLY A 58 -0.07 -12.55 -2.31
N ILE A 59 1.26 -12.55 -2.36
CA ILE A 59 2.07 -13.78 -2.42
C ILE A 59 2.06 -14.48 -1.06
N SER A 60 2.21 -13.75 0.04
CA SER A 60 2.17 -14.30 1.40
C SER A 60 0.79 -14.88 1.75
N ALA A 61 -0.29 -14.24 1.33
CA ALA A 61 -1.66 -14.72 1.58
C ALA A 61 -2.04 -15.97 0.77
N ARG A 62 -1.24 -16.35 -0.24
CA ARG A 62 -1.42 -17.57 -1.04
C ARG A 62 -0.71 -18.80 -0.49
N ARG A 63 0.16 -18.62 0.51
CA ARG A 63 0.90 -19.71 1.17
C ARG A 63 0.11 -20.22 2.35
#